data_AF-A0A317Y5U3-F1
#
_entry.id   AF-A0A317Y5U3-F1
#
_cell.length_a   1.000
_cell.length_b   1.000
_cell.length_c   1.000
_cell.angle_alpha   90.00
_cell.angle_beta   90.00
_cell.angle_gamma   90.00
#
_symmetry.space_group_name_H-M   'P 1'
#
loop_
_entity.id
_entity.type
_entity.pdbx_description
1 polymer ?
#
loop_
_entity_poly.entity_id
_entity_poly.type
_entity_poly.pdbx_seq_one_letter_code
_entity_poly.pdbx_strand_id
1 'polypeptide(L)'
;MELTNKFWFNDCMPIFLMLLPLVGTERISYPLAIRQSVQGSLVKQQLLLLPNPPFKPIYYTLVIIDLCKALPGAFPSVVVGAVHALFDRISNMDMECRTRLILWFSHHLSQDTHLTPGMRDSILWKWTADGAYSTRLAYRIQFGGSYGPFRSNFQFIWPWQEWSYVKDLPKWAPQRVFVQEVLEREVRLSYFEKIKQSIEDAAELEELLPPKAGPNFKFHSDESNESTDGLKLSKELIGLIRGKKSTYDIILWVEEQIIPKNGTEFALDVVSQTLLDMGSKSFTHLVTILERYNKIISKLCPNEETQLLLMNGVSAYWKNSTQMTAIAIDRMMGYRLISNLAIVRWVFSPANVEQFHVSDRPWEVHPLSLILPSFVILRNAVSKTYNRISDLRKEIQSLKKGLQVAKEASAKNRKELEEAKSVLEIVEGQPAPAERPGRIRRLESHVKNAEDEERTLEESLEAKGVLLARAHEESKDLLKLLFKSFVDVLTERLPPVSVDGEIPNLRSGDQNVNFAAQNSEAATMEIDNENGADNNSEPNERNTKNAYNVGELEQWCLCTLGYLKSFSRQYASEIWSNIAMLDEVFVGDVHPLIRKAAFSGLRRFTNEGSHP
;
A
#
# COMPACT_ATOMS: atom_id res chain seq x y z
N MET A 1 -18.39 -5.81 18.80
CA MET A 1 -17.59 -6.98 18.39
C MET A 1 -18.42 -8.27 18.29
N GLU A 2 -19.71 -8.27 18.65
CA GLU A 2 -20.54 -9.48 18.54
C GLU A 2 -21.24 -9.67 17.20
N LEU A 3 -21.53 -8.64 16.40
CA LEU A 3 -22.23 -8.82 15.12
C LEU A 3 -21.30 -9.17 13.95
N THR A 4 -20.06 -8.70 13.93
CA THR A 4 -19.07 -9.10 12.92
C THR A 4 -18.38 -10.43 13.23
N ASN A 5 -18.36 -10.88 14.49
CA ASN A 5 -17.89 -12.22 14.85
C ASN A 5 -19.01 -13.28 14.88
N LYS A 6 -20.28 -12.95 15.23
CA LYS A 6 -21.40 -13.92 15.13
C LYS A 6 -21.77 -14.26 13.68
N PHE A 7 -21.55 -13.35 12.72
CA PHE A 7 -21.86 -13.59 11.31
C PHE A 7 -20.90 -14.59 10.64
N TRP A 8 -19.61 -14.55 10.98
CA TRP A 8 -18.66 -15.61 10.57
C TRP A 8 -18.94 -16.94 11.29
N PHE A 9 -19.49 -16.87 12.50
CA PHE A 9 -19.76 -18.04 13.34
C PHE A 9 -20.98 -18.84 12.89
N ASN A 10 -22.02 -18.24 12.32
CA ASN A 10 -23.27 -18.97 12.02
C ASN A 10 -23.38 -19.49 10.57
N ASP A 11 -22.88 -18.76 9.57
CA ASP A 11 -23.07 -19.16 8.16
C ASP A 11 -21.89 -19.96 7.57
N CYS A 12 -20.72 -19.92 8.22
CA CYS A 12 -19.60 -20.82 7.91
C CYS A 12 -19.56 -22.05 8.85
N MET A 13 -20.45 -22.11 9.84
CA MET A 13 -20.53 -23.21 10.82
C MET A 13 -20.80 -24.60 10.22
N PRO A 14 -21.55 -24.78 9.12
CA PRO A 14 -21.69 -26.11 8.53
C PRO A 14 -20.35 -26.66 8.03
N ILE A 15 -19.37 -25.79 7.79
CA ILE A 15 -18.00 -26.13 7.38
C ILE A 15 -17.06 -26.21 8.60
N PHE A 16 -17.35 -25.48 9.68
CA PHE A 16 -16.51 -25.40 10.88
C PHE A 16 -16.82 -26.49 11.93
N LEU A 17 -18.05 -27.02 12.00
CA LEU A 17 -18.42 -28.07 12.96
C LEU A 17 -17.96 -29.49 12.58
N MET A 18 -17.30 -29.69 11.44
CA MET A 18 -16.73 -30.99 11.10
C MET A 18 -15.27 -31.19 11.55
N LEU A 19 -14.59 -30.19 12.14
CA LEU A 19 -13.12 -30.25 12.30
C LEU A 19 -12.56 -29.54 13.54
N LEU A 20 -12.51 -30.24 14.68
CA LEU A 20 -11.31 -30.47 15.55
C LEU A 20 -11.76 -31.15 16.87
N PRO A 21 -11.00 -32.13 17.43
CA PRO A 21 -9.54 -32.18 17.42
C PRO A 21 -8.92 -33.46 16.83
N LEU A 22 -7.77 -33.28 16.15
CA LEU A 22 -6.67 -34.24 16.25
C LEU A 22 -5.99 -34.02 17.61
N VAL A 23 -6.51 -34.67 18.64
CA VAL A 23 -5.72 -35.21 19.74
C VAL A 23 -6.19 -36.64 19.89
N GLY A 24 -5.29 -37.59 19.62
CA GLY A 24 -5.57 -39.01 19.78
C GLY A 24 -5.83 -39.71 18.46
N THR A 25 -4.81 -40.42 18.00
CA THR A 25 -4.89 -41.79 17.45
C THR A 25 -6.30 -42.33 17.17
N GLU A 26 -6.87 -42.01 16.01
CA GLU A 26 -7.71 -42.95 15.23
C GLU A 26 -7.94 -42.40 13.82
N ARG A 27 -7.69 -43.25 12.81
CA ARG A 27 -7.87 -42.92 11.39
C ARG A 27 -9.36 -42.85 11.06
N ILE A 28 -9.98 -41.68 11.17
CA ILE A 28 -11.24 -41.40 10.48
C ILE A 28 -10.90 -40.87 9.09
N SER A 29 -11.18 -41.68 8.07
CA SER A 29 -10.90 -41.40 6.66
C SER A 29 -11.98 -40.47 6.10
N TYR A 30 -11.70 -39.17 6.03
CA TYR A 30 -12.56 -38.24 5.28
C TYR A 30 -12.19 -38.24 3.79
N PRO A 31 -13.15 -38.06 2.87
CA PRO A 31 -12.89 -37.94 1.44
C PRO A 31 -11.85 -36.85 1.15
N LEU A 32 -10.91 -37.14 0.23
CA LEU A 32 -9.81 -36.25 -0.16
C LEU A 32 -10.29 -34.83 -0.52
N ALA A 33 -11.48 -34.71 -1.12
CA ALA A 33 -12.12 -33.44 -1.48
C ALA A 33 -12.38 -32.51 -0.27
N ILE A 34 -12.69 -33.06 0.91
CA ILE A 34 -12.96 -32.28 2.11
C ILE A 34 -11.66 -31.67 2.65
N ARG A 35 -10.56 -32.44 2.68
CA ARG A 35 -9.23 -31.92 3.05
C ARG A 35 -8.76 -30.80 2.10
N GLN A 36 -9.04 -30.93 0.81
CA GLN A 36 -8.63 -29.97 -0.22
C GLN A 36 -9.39 -28.64 -0.10
N SER A 37 -10.70 -28.70 0.16
CA SER A 37 -11.53 -27.52 0.46
C SER A 37 -11.07 -26.78 1.72
N VAL A 38 -10.71 -27.54 2.77
CA VAL A 38 -10.25 -27.00 4.06
C VAL A 38 -8.89 -26.31 3.94
N GLN A 39 -7.94 -26.89 3.20
CA GLN A 39 -6.64 -26.25 2.98
C GLN A 39 -6.76 -24.98 2.12
N GLY A 40 -7.57 -25.00 1.06
CA GLY A 40 -7.79 -23.84 0.20
C GLY A 40 -8.50 -22.68 0.90
N SER A 41 -9.46 -22.98 1.79
CA SER A 41 -10.14 -21.97 2.61
C SER A 41 -9.22 -21.39 3.68
N LEU A 42 -8.37 -22.21 4.32
CA LEU A 42 -7.43 -21.76 5.35
C LEU A 42 -6.38 -20.78 4.80
N VAL A 43 -5.81 -21.04 3.61
CA VAL A 43 -4.82 -20.18 2.96
C VAL A 43 -5.43 -18.81 2.60
N LYS A 44 -6.68 -18.79 2.14
CA LYS A 44 -7.41 -17.55 1.80
C LYS A 44 -7.80 -16.75 3.06
N GLN A 45 -8.26 -17.44 4.11
CA GLN A 45 -8.56 -16.82 5.40
C GLN A 45 -7.31 -16.16 6.02
N GLN A 46 -6.13 -16.74 5.82
CA GLN A 46 -4.86 -16.15 6.26
C GLN A 46 -4.42 -14.94 5.43
N LEU A 47 -4.70 -14.91 4.12
CA LEU A 47 -4.40 -13.74 3.28
C LEU A 47 -5.23 -12.51 3.71
N LEU A 48 -6.50 -12.73 4.01
CA LEU A 48 -7.46 -11.67 4.36
C LEU A 48 -7.48 -11.35 5.87
N LEU A 49 -6.54 -11.90 6.64
CA LEU A 49 -6.48 -11.72 8.09
C LEU A 49 -6.04 -10.30 8.46
N LEU A 50 -6.80 -9.65 9.34
CA LEU A 50 -6.55 -8.29 9.81
C LEU A 50 -5.92 -8.31 11.22
N PRO A 51 -4.90 -7.48 11.52
CA PRO A 51 -4.43 -6.34 10.74
C PRO A 51 -3.46 -6.69 9.62
N ASN A 52 -2.64 -7.73 9.78
CA ASN A 52 -1.69 -8.17 8.76
C ASN A 52 -1.78 -9.70 8.60
N PRO A 53 -1.57 -10.21 7.38
CA PRO A 53 -1.42 -11.64 7.19
C PRO A 53 -0.12 -12.11 7.87
N PRO A 54 -0.07 -13.36 8.39
CA PRO A 54 1.12 -13.86 9.09
C PRO A 54 2.34 -14.01 8.18
N PHE A 55 2.12 -14.25 6.88
CA PHE A 55 3.17 -14.31 5.87
C PHE A 55 2.98 -13.20 4.84
N LYS A 56 3.96 -13.04 3.96
CA LYS A 56 3.88 -12.09 2.86
C LYS A 56 2.82 -12.55 1.83
N PRO A 57 1.77 -11.78 1.44
CA PRO A 57 0.85 -12.00 0.33
C PRO A 57 1.37 -12.79 -0.87
N ILE A 58 2.57 -12.48 -1.39
CA ILE A 58 3.17 -13.24 -2.50
C ILE A 58 3.37 -14.73 -2.18
N TYR A 59 3.66 -15.08 -0.92
CA TYR A 59 3.74 -16.45 -0.44
C TYR A 59 2.43 -17.21 -0.68
N TYR A 60 1.28 -16.59 -0.38
CA TYR A 60 -0.03 -17.21 -0.59
C TYR A 60 -0.31 -17.44 -2.07
N THR A 61 0.09 -16.50 -2.94
CA THR A 61 0.00 -16.69 -4.40
C THR A 61 0.77 -17.94 -4.84
N LEU A 62 2.02 -18.08 -4.39
CA LEU A 62 2.86 -19.23 -4.74
C LEU A 62 2.28 -20.55 -4.19
N VAL A 63 1.85 -20.57 -2.92
CA VAL A 63 1.24 -21.75 -2.31
C VAL A 63 -0.01 -22.19 -3.06
N ILE A 64 -0.87 -21.25 -3.45
CA ILE A 64 -2.09 -21.56 -4.22
C ILE A 64 -1.73 -22.13 -5.59
N ILE A 65 -0.72 -21.57 -6.27
CA ILE A 65 -0.24 -22.09 -7.55
C ILE A 65 0.30 -23.51 -7.40
N ASP A 66 1.11 -23.77 -6.36
CA ASP A 66 1.67 -25.10 -6.10
C ASP A 66 0.58 -26.11 -5.75
N LEU A 67 -0.47 -25.69 -5.04
CA LEU A 67 -1.65 -26.53 -4.79
C LEU A 67 -2.46 -26.82 -6.07
N CYS A 68 -2.62 -25.84 -6.96
CA CYS A 68 -3.22 -26.07 -8.28
C CYS A 68 -2.42 -27.10 -9.10
N LYS A 69 -1.07 -27.05 -9.03
CA LYS A 69 -0.19 -28.01 -9.70
C LYS A 69 -0.26 -29.41 -9.08
N ALA A 70 -0.30 -29.48 -7.75
CA ALA A 70 -0.37 -30.75 -7.03
C ALA A 70 -1.71 -31.45 -7.22
N LEU A 71 -2.80 -30.70 -7.44
CA LEU A 71 -4.17 -31.19 -7.49
C LEU A 71 -4.96 -30.61 -8.69
N PRO A 72 -4.54 -30.87 -9.93
CA PRO A 72 -5.06 -30.18 -11.12
C PRO A 72 -6.55 -30.44 -11.40
N GLY A 73 -7.08 -31.59 -10.99
CA GLY A 73 -8.49 -31.95 -11.23
C GLY A 73 -9.50 -31.41 -10.23
N ALA A 74 -9.06 -30.81 -9.11
CA ALA A 74 -9.96 -30.44 -8.01
C ALA A 74 -9.66 -29.07 -7.39
N PHE A 75 -8.39 -28.71 -7.21
CA PHE A 75 -8.06 -27.48 -6.50
C PHE A 75 -8.37 -26.20 -7.31
N PRO A 76 -8.18 -26.15 -8.64
CA PRO A 76 -8.57 -24.99 -9.44
C PRO A 76 -10.06 -24.61 -9.31
N SER A 77 -10.97 -25.59 -9.30
CA SER A 77 -12.41 -25.32 -9.14
C SER A 77 -12.75 -24.76 -7.76
N VAL A 78 -12.04 -25.18 -6.71
CA VAL A 78 -12.13 -24.60 -5.36
C VAL A 78 -11.60 -23.17 -5.32
N VAL A 79 -10.57 -22.86 -6.11
CA VAL A 79 -10.07 -21.48 -6.26
C VAL A 79 -11.13 -20.61 -6.92
N VAL A 80 -11.62 -21.02 -8.09
CA VAL A 80 -12.67 -20.31 -8.85
C VAL A 80 -13.90 -20.06 -7.97
N GLY A 81 -14.47 -21.11 -7.37
CA GLY A 81 -15.68 -20.97 -6.54
C GLY A 81 -15.50 -20.02 -5.34
N ALA A 82 -14.30 -19.97 -4.75
CA ALA A 82 -14.03 -19.01 -3.67
C ALA A 82 -13.89 -17.58 -4.18
N VAL A 83 -13.32 -17.37 -5.37
CA VAL A 83 -13.23 -16.02 -5.97
C VAL A 83 -14.63 -15.49 -6.25
N HIS A 84 -15.53 -16.29 -6.82
CA HIS A 84 -16.95 -15.91 -6.99
C HIS A 84 -17.60 -15.56 -5.65
N ALA A 85 -17.46 -16.40 -4.63
CA ALA A 85 -18.03 -16.12 -3.31
C ALA A 85 -17.48 -14.84 -2.65
N LEU A 86 -16.21 -14.51 -2.88
CA LEU A 86 -15.59 -13.27 -2.40
C LEU A 86 -16.05 -12.06 -3.22
N PHE A 87 -16.19 -12.23 -4.53
CA PHE A 87 -16.68 -11.21 -5.46
C PHE A 87 -18.13 -10.82 -5.17
N ASP A 88 -19.01 -11.79 -4.94
CA ASP A 88 -20.43 -11.54 -4.59
C ASP A 88 -20.58 -10.77 -3.27
N ARG A 89 -19.62 -10.91 -2.36
CA ARG A 89 -19.61 -10.29 -1.03
C ARG A 89 -18.76 -9.02 -0.95
N ILE A 90 -18.22 -8.55 -2.07
CA ILE A 90 -17.22 -7.47 -2.10
C ILE A 90 -17.75 -6.12 -1.59
N SER A 91 -19.05 -5.88 -1.70
CA SER A 91 -19.74 -4.71 -1.15
C SER A 91 -19.65 -4.63 0.37
N ASN A 92 -19.64 -5.78 1.03
CA ASN A 92 -19.60 -5.88 2.49
C ASN A 92 -18.19 -6.10 3.05
N MET A 93 -17.20 -6.34 2.19
CA MET A 93 -15.81 -6.62 2.56
C MET A 93 -15.09 -5.37 3.09
N ASP A 94 -14.20 -5.54 4.08
CA ASP A 94 -13.32 -4.47 4.57
C ASP A 94 -12.41 -4.00 3.43
N MET A 95 -12.19 -2.68 3.31
CA MET A 95 -11.43 -2.10 2.19
C MET A 95 -10.02 -2.70 2.05
N GLU A 96 -9.36 -3.00 3.16
CA GLU A 96 -8.04 -3.63 3.12
C GLU A 96 -8.07 -5.05 2.54
N CYS A 97 -9.13 -5.81 2.84
CA CYS A 97 -9.33 -7.14 2.28
C CYS A 97 -9.67 -7.06 0.79
N ARG A 98 -10.46 -6.06 0.36
CA ARG A 98 -10.75 -5.80 -1.05
C ARG A 98 -9.47 -5.54 -1.83
N THR A 99 -8.62 -4.63 -1.35
CA THR A 99 -7.33 -4.31 -2.00
C THR A 99 -6.42 -5.54 -2.06
N ARG A 100 -6.34 -6.35 -0.99
CA ARG A 100 -5.59 -7.62 -0.98
C ARG A 100 -6.10 -8.61 -2.01
N LEU A 101 -7.41 -8.73 -2.14
CA LEU A 101 -8.04 -9.63 -3.09
C LEU A 101 -7.72 -9.22 -4.53
N ILE A 102 -7.86 -7.94 -4.86
CA ILE A 102 -7.51 -7.39 -6.17
C ILE A 102 -6.05 -7.73 -6.51
N LEU A 103 -5.12 -7.43 -5.60
CA LEU A 103 -3.70 -7.66 -5.82
C LEU A 103 -3.36 -9.14 -6.00
N TRP A 104 -3.87 -9.98 -5.11
CA TRP A 104 -3.64 -11.42 -5.21
C TRP A 104 -4.23 -11.99 -6.49
N PHE A 105 -5.43 -11.56 -6.89
CA PHE A 105 -6.13 -12.08 -8.05
C PHE A 105 -5.43 -11.68 -9.36
N SER A 106 -5.08 -10.39 -9.54
CA SER A 106 -4.29 -9.95 -10.71
C SER A 106 -2.95 -10.70 -10.82
N HIS A 107 -2.26 -10.93 -9.69
CA HIS A 107 -1.03 -11.72 -9.68
C HIS A 107 -1.27 -13.21 -9.96
N HIS A 108 -2.37 -13.77 -9.48
CA HIS A 108 -2.71 -15.17 -9.72
C HIS A 108 -2.94 -15.44 -11.21
N LEU A 109 -3.64 -14.54 -11.89
CA LEU A 109 -3.91 -14.60 -13.33
C LEU A 109 -2.66 -14.38 -14.18
N SER A 110 -1.71 -13.54 -13.73
CA SER A 110 -0.52 -13.18 -14.49
C SER A 110 0.59 -14.25 -14.54
N GLN A 111 0.65 -15.15 -13.55
CA GLN A 111 1.82 -16.01 -13.37
C GLN A 111 1.93 -17.08 -14.48
N ASP A 112 3.03 -17.00 -15.22
CA ASP A 112 3.49 -17.96 -16.23
C ASP A 112 4.71 -18.69 -15.62
N THR A 113 4.49 -19.80 -14.89
CA THR A 113 5.63 -20.60 -14.41
C THR A 113 6.01 -21.62 -15.47
N HIS A 114 7.01 -21.29 -16.30
CA HIS A 114 7.66 -22.24 -17.20
C HIS A 114 8.70 -23.06 -16.43
N LEU A 115 8.51 -24.39 -16.35
CA LEU A 115 9.56 -25.33 -15.99
C LEU A 115 10.28 -25.78 -17.27
N THR A 116 11.60 -25.61 -17.34
CA THR A 116 12.43 -26.10 -18.45
C THR A 116 12.52 -27.64 -18.39
N PRO A 117 12.14 -28.37 -19.45
CA PRO A 117 12.23 -29.83 -19.46
C PRO A 117 13.70 -30.29 -19.33
N GLY A 118 13.99 -31.16 -18.38
CA GLY A 118 15.31 -31.80 -18.23
C GLY A 118 16.25 -31.19 -17.18
N MET A 119 15.92 -30.04 -16.59
CA MET A 119 16.63 -29.54 -15.41
C MET A 119 15.95 -30.06 -14.13
N ARG A 120 16.65 -30.90 -13.35
CA ARG A 120 16.24 -31.20 -11.98
C ARG A 120 16.41 -29.94 -11.14
N ASP A 121 15.32 -29.49 -10.53
CA ASP A 121 15.35 -28.36 -9.60
C ASP A 121 16.38 -28.58 -8.49
N SER A 122 17.35 -27.68 -8.42
CA SER A 122 18.25 -27.54 -7.29
C SER A 122 17.87 -26.30 -6.47
N ILE A 123 16.64 -26.25 -5.97
CA ILE A 123 16.28 -25.23 -4.99
C ILE A 123 17.01 -25.56 -3.68
N LEU A 124 18.14 -24.90 -3.43
CA LEU A 124 18.92 -25.00 -2.20
C LEU A 124 18.46 -23.90 -1.24
N TRP A 125 17.47 -24.21 -0.41
CA TRP A 125 17.07 -23.31 0.68
C TRP A 125 18.14 -23.35 1.80
N LYS A 126 18.85 -22.23 2.00
CA LYS A 126 19.63 -21.97 3.23
C LYS A 126 19.03 -20.78 3.95
N TRP A 127 18.30 -21.00 5.04
CA TRP A 127 18.04 -19.95 6.02
C TRP A 127 17.84 -20.54 7.42
N THR A 128 18.81 -20.31 8.31
CA THR A 128 18.70 -20.17 9.78
C THR A 128 20.05 -19.64 10.30
N ALA A 129 20.07 -18.86 11.39
CA ALA A 129 21.31 -18.66 12.15
C ALA A 129 21.56 -19.81 13.15
N ASP A 130 20.54 -20.62 13.41
CA ASP A 130 20.44 -21.56 14.54
C ASP A 130 19.87 -22.95 14.16
N GLY A 131 19.79 -23.26 12.87
CA GLY A 131 19.98 -24.64 12.40
C GLY A 131 18.88 -25.68 12.67
N ALA A 132 17.60 -25.31 12.69
CA ALA A 132 16.52 -26.33 12.70
C ALA A 132 15.28 -25.95 11.89
N TYR A 133 15.42 -26.04 10.56
CA TYR A 133 14.61 -26.83 9.59
C TYR A 133 14.72 -26.20 8.19
N SER A 134 14.76 -27.03 7.15
CA SER A 134 14.76 -26.57 5.75
C SER A 134 13.50 -27.00 5.01
N THR A 135 12.99 -26.08 4.19
CA THR A 135 11.86 -26.20 3.25
C THR A 135 11.97 -27.40 2.30
N ARG A 136 13.18 -27.97 2.16
CA ARG A 136 13.49 -29.13 1.30
C ARG A 136 13.16 -30.49 1.94
N LEU A 137 13.05 -30.55 3.27
CA LEU A 137 12.67 -31.76 4.02
C LEU A 137 11.14 -31.94 4.06
N ALA A 138 10.41 -30.82 4.16
CA ALA A 138 8.95 -30.80 4.11
C ALA A 138 8.39 -31.16 2.72
N TYR A 139 9.10 -30.80 1.65
CA TYR A 139 8.69 -31.07 0.27
C TYR A 139 8.97 -32.52 -0.20
N ARG A 140 9.94 -33.23 0.42
CA ARG A 140 10.38 -34.58 -0.02
C ARG A 140 9.57 -35.74 0.56
N ILE A 141 8.80 -35.51 1.63
CA ILE A 141 8.20 -36.59 2.45
C ILE A 141 6.73 -36.87 2.09
N GLN A 142 6.03 -35.98 1.37
CA GLN A 142 4.57 -36.09 1.23
C GLN A 142 4.00 -36.28 -0.19
N PHE A 143 4.76 -36.05 -1.26
CA PHE A 143 4.25 -36.23 -2.63
C PHE A 143 5.27 -36.98 -3.49
N GLY A 144 5.25 -38.30 -3.36
CA GLY A 144 5.91 -39.22 -4.29
C GLY A 144 5.02 -39.46 -5.50
N GLY A 145 5.35 -38.86 -6.65
CA GLY A 145 4.71 -39.14 -7.93
C GLY A 145 5.47 -38.50 -9.09
N SER A 146 5.69 -39.26 -10.16
CA SER A 146 6.37 -38.81 -11.37
C SER A 146 5.60 -37.67 -12.08
N TYR A 147 6.36 -36.70 -12.57
CA TYR A 147 5.89 -35.52 -13.30
C TYR A 147 5.37 -35.88 -14.71
N GLY A 148 4.12 -35.52 -15.00
CA GLY A 148 3.64 -35.24 -16.35
C GLY A 148 3.74 -33.74 -16.64
N PRO A 149 3.78 -33.29 -17.91
CA PRO A 149 3.94 -31.88 -18.26
C PRO A 149 2.62 -31.14 -18.07
N PHE A 150 2.38 -30.61 -16.87
CA PHE A 150 1.27 -29.68 -16.63
C PHE A 150 1.77 -28.24 -16.84
N ARG A 151 1.20 -27.55 -17.82
CA ARG A 151 1.46 -26.13 -18.08
C ARG A 151 0.73 -25.30 -17.03
N SER A 152 1.44 -24.80 -16.03
CA SER A 152 0.93 -23.81 -15.07
C SER A 152 0.87 -22.41 -15.70
N ASN A 153 0.05 -22.31 -16.74
CA ASN A 153 -0.10 -21.14 -17.58
C ASN A 153 -1.52 -20.62 -17.35
N PHE A 154 -1.74 -19.80 -16.31
CA PHE A 154 -3.05 -19.15 -16.17
C PHE A 154 -3.23 -18.05 -17.20
N GLN A 155 -2.16 -17.50 -17.79
CA GLN A 155 -2.19 -16.69 -19.03
C GLN A 155 -3.28 -15.60 -19.10
N PHE A 156 -3.66 -15.01 -17.98
CA PHE A 156 -4.77 -14.04 -17.88
C PHE A 156 -6.15 -14.62 -18.23
N ILE A 157 -6.32 -15.95 -18.16
CA ILE A 157 -7.53 -16.69 -18.45
C ILE A 157 -8.45 -16.67 -17.23
N TRP A 158 -9.63 -16.09 -17.41
CA TRP A 158 -10.74 -16.10 -16.46
C TRP A 158 -12.06 -16.09 -17.27
N PRO A 159 -13.15 -16.72 -16.81
CA PRO A 159 -14.46 -16.65 -17.48
C PRO A 159 -15.08 -15.26 -17.30
N TRP A 160 -14.55 -14.26 -18.01
CA TRP A 160 -14.95 -12.86 -17.89
C TRP A 160 -16.41 -12.62 -18.28
N GLN A 161 -16.97 -13.47 -19.15
CA GLN A 161 -18.38 -13.39 -19.55
C GLN A 161 -19.35 -13.56 -18.39
N GLU A 162 -18.96 -14.27 -17.32
CA GLU A 162 -19.78 -14.39 -16.11
C GLU A 162 -19.90 -13.07 -15.34
N TRP A 163 -18.98 -12.13 -15.57
CA TRP A 163 -18.93 -10.82 -14.92
C TRP A 163 -19.23 -9.66 -15.88
N SER A 164 -19.66 -9.90 -17.12
CA SER A 164 -19.98 -8.84 -18.08
C SER A 164 -21.07 -7.87 -17.58
N TYR A 165 -22.01 -8.38 -16.78
CA TYR A 165 -23.10 -7.60 -16.15
C TYR A 165 -22.61 -6.42 -15.29
N VAL A 166 -21.36 -6.44 -14.83
CA VAL A 166 -20.81 -5.36 -13.97
C VAL A 166 -20.72 -4.03 -14.71
N LYS A 167 -20.72 -4.04 -16.05
CA LYS A 167 -20.75 -2.83 -16.87
C LYS A 167 -22.00 -1.99 -16.61
N ASP A 168 -23.13 -2.66 -16.43
CA ASP A 168 -24.44 -2.03 -16.25
C ASP A 168 -24.62 -1.51 -14.82
N LEU A 169 -23.76 -1.92 -13.89
CA LEU A 169 -23.75 -1.38 -12.54
C LEU A 169 -23.23 0.08 -12.53
N PRO A 170 -23.67 0.89 -11.56
CA PRO A 170 -23.12 2.24 -11.36
C PRO A 170 -21.59 2.23 -11.27
N LYS A 171 -20.94 3.32 -11.72
CA LYS A 171 -19.46 3.43 -11.77
C LYS A 171 -18.80 3.16 -10.42
N TRP A 172 -19.48 3.51 -9.32
CA TRP A 172 -19.02 3.34 -7.95
C TRP A 172 -19.35 1.96 -7.33
N ALA A 173 -20.04 1.09 -8.05
CA ALA A 173 -20.40 -0.22 -7.53
C ALA A 173 -19.12 -1.05 -7.25
N PRO A 174 -18.96 -1.63 -6.03
CA PRO A 174 -17.77 -2.37 -5.64
C PRO A 174 -17.33 -3.49 -6.59
N GLN A 175 -18.29 -4.18 -7.23
CA GLN A 175 -18.02 -5.24 -8.21
C GLN A 175 -17.42 -4.68 -9.51
N ARG A 176 -17.97 -3.57 -10.01
CA ARG A 176 -17.46 -2.87 -11.20
C ARG A 176 -16.06 -2.31 -10.95
N VAL A 177 -15.86 -1.65 -9.80
CA VAL A 177 -14.55 -1.12 -9.39
C VAL A 177 -13.53 -2.26 -9.25
N PHE A 178 -13.92 -3.40 -8.68
CA PHE A 178 -13.02 -4.56 -8.59
C PHE A 178 -12.53 -5.04 -9.95
N VAL A 179 -13.42 -5.22 -10.92
CA VAL A 179 -13.04 -5.67 -12.27
C VAL A 179 -12.13 -4.63 -12.95
N GLN A 180 -12.49 -3.34 -12.87
CA GLN A 180 -11.68 -2.26 -13.42
C GLN A 180 -10.25 -2.23 -12.81
N GLU A 181 -10.15 -2.36 -11.49
CA GLU A 181 -8.87 -2.35 -10.76
C GLU A 181 -8.02 -3.62 -11.03
N VAL A 182 -8.66 -4.77 -11.24
CA VAL A 182 -7.98 -6.01 -11.64
C VAL A 182 -7.40 -5.87 -13.04
N LEU A 183 -8.21 -5.44 -14.01
CA LEU A 183 -7.78 -5.22 -15.39
C LEU A 183 -6.66 -4.17 -15.48
N GLU A 184 -6.77 -3.08 -14.72
CA GLU A 184 -5.71 -2.06 -14.65
C GLU A 184 -4.37 -2.66 -14.19
N ARG A 185 -4.40 -3.55 -13.19
CA ARG A 185 -3.18 -4.22 -12.69
C ARG A 185 -2.66 -5.29 -13.64
N GLU A 186 -3.53 -6.02 -14.33
CA GLU A 186 -3.13 -6.97 -15.36
C GLU A 186 -2.42 -6.28 -16.52
N VAL A 187 -2.90 -5.09 -16.94
CA VAL A 187 -2.22 -4.27 -17.94
C VAL A 187 -0.85 -3.81 -17.44
N ARG A 188 -0.69 -3.48 -16.15
CA ARG A 188 0.63 -3.15 -15.56
C ARG A 188 1.59 -4.35 -15.50
N LEU A 189 1.05 -5.55 -15.29
CA LEU A 189 1.83 -6.80 -15.26
C LEU A 189 2.12 -7.34 -16.68
N SER A 190 1.44 -6.81 -17.70
CA SER A 190 1.59 -7.18 -19.09
C SER A 190 1.57 -5.96 -20.02
N TYR A 191 0.89 -6.05 -21.16
CA TYR A 191 0.65 -4.94 -22.08
C TYR A 191 -0.80 -4.94 -22.54
N PHE A 192 -1.32 -3.75 -22.86
CA PHE A 192 -2.73 -3.51 -23.17
C PHE A 192 -3.33 -4.52 -24.14
N GLU A 193 -2.67 -4.77 -25.28
CA GLU A 193 -3.19 -5.67 -26.32
C GLU A 193 -3.33 -7.13 -25.83
N LYS A 194 -2.47 -7.60 -24.92
CA LYS A 194 -2.59 -8.97 -24.36
C LYS A 194 -3.82 -9.11 -23.48
N ILE A 195 -4.07 -8.10 -22.65
CA ILE A 195 -5.21 -8.11 -21.72
C ILE A 195 -6.52 -7.88 -22.48
N LYS A 196 -6.49 -7.05 -23.52
CA LYS A 196 -7.62 -6.92 -24.44
C LYS A 196 -7.96 -8.27 -25.09
N GLN A 197 -6.97 -9.05 -25.49
CA GLN A 197 -7.19 -10.40 -26.04
C GLN A 197 -7.73 -11.38 -24.98
N SER A 198 -7.35 -11.25 -23.70
CA SER A 198 -7.83 -12.16 -22.66
C SER A 198 -9.30 -11.95 -22.26
N ILE A 199 -9.92 -10.84 -22.68
CA ILE A 199 -11.34 -10.53 -22.46
C ILE A 199 -12.17 -10.54 -23.74
N GLU A 200 -11.66 -11.11 -24.84
CA GLU A 200 -12.34 -11.12 -26.15
C GLU A 200 -13.71 -11.82 -26.09
N ASP A 201 -13.90 -12.75 -25.16
CA ASP A 201 -15.15 -13.43 -24.88
C ASP A 201 -16.20 -12.57 -24.14
N ALA A 202 -15.78 -11.43 -23.59
CA ALA A 202 -16.59 -10.47 -22.84
C ALA A 202 -16.32 -9.03 -23.33
N ALA A 203 -16.63 -8.78 -24.60
CA ALA A 203 -16.36 -7.51 -25.28
C ALA A 203 -16.96 -6.28 -24.57
N GLU A 204 -18.01 -6.45 -23.76
CA GLU A 204 -18.59 -5.36 -22.97
C GLU A 204 -17.60 -4.78 -21.95
N LEU A 205 -16.67 -5.61 -21.45
CA LEU A 205 -15.66 -5.21 -20.47
C LEU A 205 -14.51 -4.39 -21.09
N GLU A 206 -14.41 -4.29 -22.42
CA GLU A 206 -13.38 -3.46 -23.08
C GLU A 206 -13.48 -1.99 -22.63
N GLU A 207 -14.70 -1.51 -22.36
CA GLU A 207 -14.93 -0.15 -21.84
C GLU A 207 -14.39 0.07 -20.41
N LEU A 208 -14.13 -1.02 -19.66
CA LEU A 208 -13.55 -0.97 -18.32
C LEU A 208 -12.02 -1.08 -18.33
N LEU A 209 -11.39 -1.34 -19.49
CA LEU A 209 -9.94 -1.33 -19.59
C LEU A 209 -9.38 0.07 -19.28
N PRO A 210 -8.19 0.16 -18.67
CA PRO A 210 -7.54 1.44 -18.49
C PRO A 210 -7.27 2.09 -19.86
N PRO A 211 -7.36 3.44 -19.98
CA PRO A 211 -7.02 4.12 -21.22
C PRO A 211 -5.58 3.79 -21.63
N LYS A 212 -5.31 3.75 -22.94
CA LYS A 212 -3.96 3.50 -23.45
C LYS A 212 -2.97 4.48 -22.80
N ALA A 213 -2.00 3.91 -22.10
CA ALA A 213 -0.99 4.68 -21.38
C ALA A 213 -0.12 5.44 -22.38
N GLY A 214 0.05 6.75 -22.16
CA GLY A 214 0.86 7.62 -22.99
C GLY A 214 1.07 8.99 -22.34
N PRO A 215 2.15 9.69 -22.72
CA PRO A 215 2.42 11.03 -22.22
C PRO A 215 1.40 12.02 -22.77
N ASN A 216 0.89 12.89 -21.91
CA ASN A 216 -0.02 13.97 -22.26
C ASN A 216 0.71 15.30 -22.10
N PHE A 217 1.50 15.67 -23.11
CA PHE A 217 2.33 16.87 -23.05
C PHE A 217 1.48 18.13 -23.22
N LYS A 218 1.50 19.02 -22.23
CA LYS A 218 0.64 20.22 -22.22
C LYS A 218 0.85 21.16 -23.42
N PHE A 219 2.05 21.17 -24.00
CA PHE A 219 2.43 22.08 -25.08
C PHE A 219 2.52 21.35 -26.42
N HIS A 220 1.41 20.81 -26.91
CA HIS A 220 1.36 20.25 -28.27
C HIS A 220 1.38 21.37 -29.33
N SER A 221 1.94 21.06 -30.50
CA SER A 221 1.74 21.88 -31.70
C SER A 221 0.43 21.47 -32.34
N ASP A 222 -0.69 22.08 -31.92
CA ASP A 222 -1.91 21.99 -32.73
C ASP A 222 -1.70 22.85 -33.98
N GLU A 223 -1.98 22.30 -35.17
CA GLU A 223 -1.81 22.98 -36.46
C GLU A 223 -2.68 24.24 -36.61
N SER A 224 -3.58 24.52 -35.66
CA SER A 224 -4.54 25.62 -35.71
C SER A 224 -4.24 26.80 -34.77
N ASN A 225 -3.26 26.71 -33.86
CA ASN A 225 -2.92 27.81 -32.95
C ASN A 225 -1.43 28.14 -33.02
N GLU A 226 -1.13 29.44 -33.09
CA GLU A 226 0.23 29.95 -32.95
C GLU A 226 0.96 29.28 -31.78
N SER A 227 2.17 28.81 -32.05
CA SER A 227 3.13 28.28 -31.07
C SER A 227 3.00 28.99 -29.72
N THR A 228 2.35 28.33 -28.76
CA THR A 228 2.19 28.86 -27.40
C THR A 228 3.57 29.18 -26.85
N ASP A 229 3.72 30.28 -26.12
CA ASP A 229 5.04 30.68 -25.59
C ASP A 229 5.68 29.58 -24.72
N GLY A 230 4.86 28.72 -24.11
CA GLY A 230 5.31 27.51 -23.41
C GLY A 230 5.99 26.47 -24.30
N LEU A 231 5.52 26.28 -25.55
CA LEU A 231 6.18 25.39 -26.52
C LEU A 231 7.54 25.94 -26.96
N LYS A 232 7.65 27.26 -27.16
CA LYS A 232 8.93 27.91 -27.51
C LYS A 232 9.94 27.73 -26.38
N LEU A 233 9.54 28.04 -25.15
CA LEU A 233 10.38 27.92 -23.95
C LEU A 233 10.75 26.46 -23.65
N SER A 234 9.82 25.52 -23.86
CA SER A 234 10.12 24.09 -23.76
C SER A 234 11.19 23.65 -24.75
N LYS A 235 11.07 24.06 -26.03
CA LYS A 235 12.08 23.76 -27.07
C LYS A 235 13.44 24.36 -26.73
N GLU A 236 13.47 25.58 -26.20
CA GLU A 236 14.69 26.22 -25.74
C GLU A 236 15.33 25.46 -24.57
N LEU A 237 14.54 25.09 -23.56
CA LEU A 237 15.00 24.29 -22.41
C LEU A 237 15.56 22.92 -22.86
N ILE A 238 14.89 22.24 -23.79
CA ILE A 238 15.42 21.00 -24.40
C ILE A 238 16.77 21.27 -25.07
N GLY A 239 16.91 22.39 -25.77
CA GLY A 239 18.17 22.84 -26.36
C GLY A 239 19.28 23.04 -25.34
N LEU A 240 18.99 23.71 -24.20
CA LEU A 240 19.96 23.92 -23.12
C LEU A 240 20.40 22.60 -22.47
N ILE A 241 19.46 21.67 -22.25
CA ILE A 241 19.72 20.36 -21.66
C ILE A 241 20.55 19.48 -22.62
N ARG A 242 20.19 19.43 -23.90
CA ARG A 242 20.95 18.69 -24.93
C ARG A 242 22.32 19.30 -25.17
N GLY A 243 22.43 20.62 -25.06
CA GLY A 243 23.69 21.36 -25.06
C GLY A 243 24.54 21.15 -23.80
N LYS A 244 24.08 20.34 -22.84
CA LYS A 244 24.77 20.02 -21.57
C LYS A 244 25.19 21.27 -20.78
N LYS A 245 24.40 22.35 -20.83
CA LYS A 245 24.63 23.51 -19.98
C LYS A 245 24.55 23.14 -18.51
N SER A 246 25.22 23.91 -17.66
CA SER A 246 25.23 23.64 -16.23
C SER A 246 23.84 23.87 -15.62
N THR A 247 23.53 23.19 -14.53
CA THR A 247 22.26 23.40 -13.79
C THR A 247 22.10 24.86 -13.35
N TYR A 248 23.19 25.54 -13.04
CA TYR A 248 23.20 26.95 -12.64
C TYR A 248 22.76 27.87 -13.79
N ASP A 249 23.30 27.67 -15.00
CA ASP A 249 22.93 28.48 -16.17
C ASP A 249 21.46 28.32 -16.54
N ILE A 250 20.91 27.11 -16.36
CA ILE A 250 19.49 26.84 -16.62
C ILE A 250 18.63 27.52 -15.55
N ILE A 251 19.04 27.52 -14.28
CA ILE A 251 18.31 28.25 -13.21
C ILE A 251 18.28 29.75 -13.53
N LEU A 252 19.41 30.34 -13.88
CA LEU A 252 19.49 31.76 -14.26
C LEU A 252 18.58 32.06 -15.46
N TRP A 253 18.59 31.20 -16.49
CA TRP A 253 17.70 31.37 -17.63
C TRP A 253 16.22 31.35 -17.22
N VAL A 254 15.81 30.45 -16.31
CA VAL A 254 14.43 30.43 -15.81
C VAL A 254 14.10 31.71 -15.02
N GLU A 255 15.00 32.15 -14.13
CA GLU A 255 14.81 33.32 -13.28
C GLU A 255 14.80 34.65 -14.05
N GLU A 256 15.57 34.76 -15.13
CA GLU A 256 15.69 35.98 -15.93
C GLU A 256 14.69 36.04 -17.10
N GLN A 257 14.36 34.91 -17.72
CA GLN A 257 13.56 34.89 -18.95
C GLN A 257 12.10 34.50 -18.75
N ILE A 258 11.81 33.56 -17.82
CA ILE A 258 10.45 33.01 -17.67
C ILE A 258 9.70 33.69 -16.51
N ILE A 259 10.29 33.67 -15.31
CA ILE A 259 9.61 34.17 -14.10
C ILE A 259 9.14 35.62 -14.24
N PRO A 260 9.94 36.58 -14.77
CA PRO A 260 9.52 37.97 -14.84
C PRO A 260 8.38 38.24 -15.83
N LYS A 261 8.24 37.39 -16.86
CA LYS A 261 7.26 37.57 -17.94
C LYS A 261 5.95 36.83 -17.69
N ASN A 262 6.04 35.64 -17.12
CA ASN A 262 4.90 34.71 -17.05
C ASN A 262 4.59 34.23 -15.61
N GLY A 263 5.42 34.59 -14.63
CA GLY A 263 5.26 34.16 -13.23
C GLY A 263 5.83 32.77 -12.94
N THR A 264 5.92 32.46 -11.63
CA THR A 264 6.55 31.24 -11.13
C THR A 264 5.75 29.98 -11.46
N GLU A 265 4.41 30.03 -11.44
CA GLU A 265 3.56 28.88 -11.74
C GLU A 265 3.74 28.40 -13.19
N PHE A 266 3.76 29.34 -14.13
CA PHE A 266 4.02 29.04 -15.53
C PHE A 266 5.44 28.51 -15.75
N ALA A 267 6.43 29.07 -15.06
CA ALA A 267 7.80 28.55 -15.12
C ALA A 267 7.91 27.11 -14.61
N LEU A 268 7.22 26.80 -13.51
CA LEU A 268 7.15 25.44 -12.97
C LEU A 268 6.46 24.49 -13.95
N ASP A 269 5.37 24.90 -14.58
CA ASP A 269 4.66 24.10 -15.59
C ASP A 269 5.57 23.79 -16.79
N VAL A 270 6.24 24.80 -17.36
CA VAL A 270 7.14 24.60 -18.50
C VAL A 270 8.28 23.66 -18.11
N VAL A 271 8.99 23.94 -17.01
CA VAL A 271 10.13 23.12 -16.58
C VAL A 271 9.71 21.69 -16.25
N SER A 272 8.62 21.51 -15.49
CA SER A 272 8.15 20.17 -15.10
C SER A 272 7.68 19.36 -16.29
N GLN A 273 6.83 19.93 -17.16
CA GLN A 273 6.32 19.25 -18.36
C GLN A 273 7.46 18.85 -19.30
N THR A 274 8.41 19.75 -19.55
CA THR A 274 9.57 19.46 -20.42
C THR A 274 10.46 18.38 -19.84
N LEU A 275 10.77 18.41 -18.53
CA LEU A 275 11.61 17.38 -17.91
C LEU A 275 10.91 16.01 -17.89
N LEU A 276 9.60 15.97 -17.64
CA LEU A 276 8.81 14.74 -17.71
C LEU A 276 8.76 14.18 -19.14
N ASP A 277 8.65 15.05 -20.15
CA ASP A 277 8.69 14.67 -21.57
C ASP A 277 10.03 14.08 -21.99
N MET A 278 11.14 14.71 -21.59
CA MET A 278 12.47 14.15 -21.82
C MET A 278 12.71 12.81 -21.11
N GLY A 279 12.03 12.59 -19.98
CA GLY A 279 12.10 11.35 -19.19
C GLY A 279 11.09 10.27 -19.60
N SER A 280 10.18 10.54 -20.54
CA SER A 280 8.98 9.73 -20.77
C SER A 280 9.22 8.34 -21.37
N LYS A 281 10.40 8.12 -21.96
CA LYS A 281 10.73 6.87 -22.67
C LYS A 281 10.77 5.63 -21.76
N SER A 282 11.29 5.76 -20.54
CA SER A 282 11.28 4.67 -19.56
C SER A 282 11.51 5.18 -18.14
N PHE A 283 11.21 4.34 -17.14
CA PHE A 283 11.45 4.68 -15.73
C PHE A 283 12.89 5.13 -15.47
N THR A 284 13.89 4.48 -16.08
CA THR A 284 15.30 4.86 -15.90
C THR A 284 15.60 6.24 -16.47
N HIS A 285 15.00 6.60 -17.62
CA HIS A 285 15.17 7.94 -18.20
C HIS A 285 14.57 9.01 -17.27
N LEU A 286 13.35 8.77 -16.78
CA LEU A 286 12.70 9.66 -15.82
C LEU A 286 13.56 9.87 -14.57
N VAL A 287 14.01 8.78 -13.94
CA VAL A 287 14.87 8.83 -12.75
C VAL A 287 16.15 9.62 -13.02
N THR A 288 16.81 9.37 -14.15
CA THR A 288 18.06 10.04 -14.52
C THR A 288 17.87 11.54 -14.71
N ILE A 289 16.78 11.95 -15.37
CA ILE A 289 16.47 13.37 -15.60
C ILE A 289 16.13 14.07 -14.28
N LEU A 290 15.27 13.46 -13.46
CA LEU A 290 14.91 14.01 -12.15
C LEU A 290 16.12 14.11 -11.22
N GLU A 291 17.01 13.12 -11.20
CA GLU A 291 18.22 13.14 -10.38
C GLU A 291 19.19 14.25 -10.79
N ARG A 292 19.38 14.45 -12.10
CA ARG A 292 20.30 15.46 -12.62
C ARG A 292 19.78 16.89 -12.45
N TYR A 293 18.48 17.10 -12.63
CA TYR A 293 17.86 18.42 -12.69
C TYR A 293 16.97 18.75 -11.48
N ASN A 294 17.01 17.94 -10.41
CA ASN A 294 16.24 18.18 -9.18
C ASN A 294 16.44 19.58 -8.60
N LYS A 295 17.65 20.15 -8.65
CA LYS A 295 17.94 21.48 -8.11
C LYS A 295 17.13 22.59 -8.79
N ILE A 296 16.82 22.43 -10.08
CA ILE A 296 15.98 23.38 -10.83
C ILE A 296 14.55 23.36 -10.29
N ILE A 297 13.98 22.15 -10.16
CA ILE A 297 12.63 21.96 -9.60
C ILE A 297 12.58 22.44 -8.15
N SER A 298 13.60 22.13 -7.35
CA SER A 298 13.70 22.53 -5.95
C SER A 298 13.74 24.05 -5.77
N LYS A 299 14.33 24.79 -6.71
CA LYS A 299 14.36 26.25 -6.68
C LYS A 299 12.99 26.86 -7.02
N LEU A 300 12.24 26.21 -7.91
CA LEU A 300 10.89 26.60 -8.31
C LEU A 300 9.80 26.16 -7.31
N CYS A 301 10.10 25.19 -6.45
CA CYS A 301 9.17 24.63 -5.46
C CYS A 301 9.56 24.90 -4.00
N PRO A 302 9.70 26.18 -3.55
CA PRO A 302 10.12 26.48 -2.17
C PRO A 302 9.02 26.23 -1.12
N ASN A 303 7.75 26.24 -1.52
CA ASN A 303 6.60 26.17 -0.61
C ASN A 303 5.66 24.99 -0.95
N GLU A 304 4.71 24.70 -0.07
CA GLU A 304 3.79 23.57 -0.24
C GLU A 304 2.81 23.78 -1.42
N GLU A 305 2.42 25.03 -1.70
CA GLU A 305 1.52 25.37 -2.82
C GLU A 305 2.14 25.04 -4.18
N THR A 306 3.39 25.43 -4.40
CA THR A 306 4.14 25.08 -5.62
C THR A 306 4.41 23.58 -5.71
N GLN A 307 4.60 22.88 -4.58
CA GLN A 307 4.67 21.42 -4.56
C GLN A 307 3.35 20.76 -5.00
N LEU A 308 2.19 21.33 -4.61
CA LEU A 308 0.88 20.88 -5.10
C LEU A 308 0.73 21.09 -6.61
N LEU A 309 1.14 22.26 -7.11
CA LEU A 309 1.14 22.55 -8.55
C LEU A 309 2.02 21.56 -9.33
N LEU A 310 3.22 21.26 -8.83
CA LEU A 310 4.09 20.24 -9.43
C LEU A 310 3.41 18.88 -9.51
N MET A 311 2.77 18.42 -8.42
CA MET A 311 2.07 17.13 -8.41
C MET A 311 0.88 17.11 -9.37
N ASN A 312 0.12 18.21 -9.44
CA ASN A 312 -0.96 18.37 -10.41
C ASN A 312 -0.43 18.32 -11.85
N GLY A 313 0.70 18.98 -12.13
CA GLY A 313 1.39 18.92 -13.41
C GLY A 313 1.84 17.51 -13.79
N VAL A 314 2.41 16.76 -12.84
CA VAL A 314 2.80 15.34 -13.03
C VAL A 314 1.58 14.48 -13.31
N SER A 315 0.50 14.64 -12.53
CA SER A 315 -0.75 13.88 -12.69
C SER A 315 -1.44 14.18 -14.01
N ALA A 316 -1.42 15.44 -14.47
CA ALA A 316 -1.99 15.84 -15.75
C ALA A 316 -1.17 15.29 -16.94
N TYR A 317 0.16 15.26 -16.80
CA TYR A 317 1.06 14.71 -17.82
C TYR A 317 0.90 13.20 -17.98
N TRP A 318 0.72 12.47 -16.86
CA TRP A 318 0.48 11.02 -16.86
C TRP A 318 -0.97 10.66 -16.52
N LYS A 319 -1.95 11.41 -17.04
CA LYS A 319 -3.39 11.21 -16.77
C LYS A 319 -3.88 9.77 -17.04
N ASN A 320 -3.28 9.11 -18.03
CA ASN A 320 -3.61 7.75 -18.44
C ASN A 320 -2.64 6.69 -17.88
N SER A 321 -1.64 7.09 -17.09
CA SER A 321 -0.64 6.19 -16.52
C SER A 321 -0.44 6.46 -15.04
N THR A 322 -1.32 5.88 -14.26
CA THR A 322 -1.32 5.85 -12.79
C THR A 322 0.01 5.34 -12.21
N GLN A 323 0.55 4.28 -12.82
CA GLN A 323 1.85 3.71 -12.48
C GLN A 323 2.98 4.75 -12.60
N MET A 324 3.00 5.52 -13.70
CA MET A 324 4.06 6.50 -13.94
C MET A 324 3.92 7.73 -13.04
N THR A 325 2.69 8.19 -12.80
CA THR A 325 2.39 9.24 -11.80
C THR A 325 2.93 8.84 -10.41
N ALA A 326 2.64 7.61 -9.97
CA ALA A 326 3.09 7.10 -8.69
C ALA A 326 4.61 7.02 -8.58
N ILE A 327 5.29 6.52 -9.61
CA ILE A 327 6.76 6.45 -9.65
C ILE A 327 7.37 7.85 -9.63
N ALA A 328 6.85 8.78 -10.43
CA ALA A 328 7.37 10.14 -10.51
C ALA A 328 7.28 10.83 -9.14
N ILE A 329 6.12 10.78 -8.49
CA ILE A 329 5.92 11.38 -7.16
C ILE A 329 6.79 10.69 -6.10
N ASP A 330 6.92 9.35 -6.11
CA ASP A 330 7.81 8.66 -5.17
C ASP A 330 9.28 9.08 -5.31
N ARG A 331 9.75 9.26 -6.55
CA ARG A 331 11.12 9.74 -6.83
C ARG A 331 11.29 11.18 -6.42
N MET A 332 10.33 12.05 -6.73
CA MET A 332 10.35 13.45 -6.30
C MET A 332 10.36 13.58 -4.77
N MET A 333 9.58 12.76 -4.05
CA MET A 333 9.66 12.64 -2.59
C MET A 333 11.04 12.14 -2.13
N GLY A 334 11.60 11.12 -2.80
CA GLY A 334 12.95 10.59 -2.49
C GLY A 334 14.06 11.63 -2.67
N TYR A 335 13.93 12.51 -3.67
CA TYR A 335 14.83 13.65 -3.88
C TYR A 335 14.49 14.88 -3.04
N ARG A 336 13.51 14.79 -2.13
CA ARG A 336 13.04 15.88 -1.26
C ARG A 336 12.50 17.10 -2.04
N LEU A 337 11.99 16.89 -3.24
CA LEU A 337 11.30 17.92 -4.03
C LEU A 337 9.88 18.16 -3.53
N ILE A 338 9.27 17.13 -2.96
CA ILE A 338 7.91 17.16 -2.43
C ILE A 338 7.96 16.66 -0.99
N SER A 339 7.30 17.38 -0.08
CA SER A 339 7.16 17.01 1.32
C SER A 339 6.04 15.99 1.53
N ASN A 340 6.14 15.21 2.62
CA ASN A 340 5.08 14.27 3.00
C ASN A 340 3.76 14.98 3.33
N LEU A 341 3.81 16.21 3.86
CA LEU A 341 2.64 17.03 4.15
C LEU A 341 1.94 17.49 2.86
N ALA A 342 2.70 17.92 1.85
CA ALA A 342 2.16 18.28 0.55
C ALA A 342 1.46 17.08 -0.12
N ILE A 343 2.03 15.88 -0.02
CA ILE A 343 1.42 14.64 -0.51
C ILE A 343 0.03 14.42 0.12
N VAL A 344 -0.10 14.58 1.45
CA VAL A 344 -1.41 14.44 2.12
C VAL A 344 -2.38 15.45 1.53
N ARG A 345 -2.02 16.73 1.48
CA ARG A 345 -2.90 17.77 0.92
C ARG A 345 -3.30 17.50 -0.54
N TRP A 346 -2.40 16.95 -1.34
CA TRP A 346 -2.68 16.59 -2.73
C TRP A 346 -3.68 15.44 -2.83
N VAL A 347 -3.54 14.40 -2.02
CA VAL A 347 -4.49 13.27 -1.99
C VAL A 347 -5.89 13.74 -1.61
N PHE A 348 -6.00 14.68 -0.67
CA PHE A 348 -7.28 15.28 -0.25
C PHE A 348 -7.67 16.52 -1.07
N SER A 349 -7.03 16.76 -2.23
CA SER A 349 -7.48 17.81 -3.14
C SER A 349 -8.85 17.46 -3.76
N PRO A 350 -9.68 18.46 -4.11
CA PRO A 350 -11.03 18.22 -4.63
C PRO A 350 -11.08 17.22 -5.80
N ALA A 351 -10.14 17.34 -6.74
CA ALA A 351 -10.04 16.46 -7.91
C ALA A 351 -9.81 14.98 -7.57
N ASN A 352 -9.11 14.69 -6.47
CA ASN A 352 -8.81 13.34 -6.02
C ASN A 352 -9.91 12.79 -5.09
N VAL A 353 -10.47 13.66 -4.24
CA VAL A 353 -11.56 13.33 -3.31
C VAL A 353 -12.75 12.74 -4.03
N GLU A 354 -13.13 13.31 -5.18
CA GLU A 354 -14.25 12.82 -6.00
C GLU A 354 -14.02 11.42 -6.58
N GLN A 355 -12.80 10.88 -6.55
CA GLN A 355 -12.46 9.59 -7.16
C GLN A 355 -12.32 8.45 -6.15
N PHE A 356 -12.45 8.73 -4.84
CA PHE A 356 -12.17 7.78 -3.77
C PHE A 356 -12.99 6.48 -3.79
N HIS A 357 -14.16 6.49 -4.43
CA HIS A 357 -15.09 5.35 -4.53
C HIS A 357 -15.10 4.66 -5.89
N VAL A 358 -14.52 5.29 -6.91
CA VAL A 358 -14.52 4.80 -8.29
C VAL A 358 -13.15 4.23 -8.67
N SER A 359 -12.08 4.63 -7.96
CA SER A 359 -10.75 4.11 -8.22
C SER A 359 -9.91 4.03 -6.96
N ASP A 360 -9.06 3.01 -6.92
CA ASP A 360 -7.99 2.94 -5.91
C ASP A 360 -6.90 3.97 -6.19
N ARG A 361 -6.83 4.63 -7.36
CA ARG A 361 -5.75 5.57 -7.76
C ARG A 361 -5.30 6.56 -6.68
N PRO A 362 -6.19 7.27 -5.97
CA PRO A 362 -5.77 8.20 -4.91
C PRO A 362 -5.25 7.47 -3.66
N TRP A 363 -5.65 6.21 -3.50
CA TRP A 363 -5.47 5.34 -2.36
C TRP A 363 -4.60 4.12 -2.63
N GLU A 364 -3.85 4.05 -3.74
CA GLU A 364 -3.07 2.86 -4.08
C GLU A 364 -2.01 2.64 -3.00
N VAL A 365 -2.39 1.80 -2.02
CA VAL A 365 -1.85 1.71 -0.67
C VAL A 365 -1.99 0.24 -0.27
N HIS A 366 -0.99 -0.57 -0.61
CA HIS A 366 -0.90 -1.92 -0.06
C HIS A 366 0.53 -2.28 0.35
N PRO A 367 0.76 -2.84 1.55
CA PRO A 367 2.03 -3.45 1.89
C PRO A 367 1.97 -4.82 1.27
N LEU A 368 2.65 -5.07 0.16
CA LEU A 368 3.27 -6.36 -0.14
C LEU A 368 3.42 -6.60 -1.63
N SER A 369 4.55 -6.15 -2.16
CA SER A 369 5.42 -7.03 -2.91
C SER A 369 6.81 -6.40 -2.97
N LEU A 370 7.84 -7.22 -2.77
CA LEU A 370 9.25 -6.83 -2.80
C LEU A 370 9.78 -6.62 -4.24
N ILE A 371 8.91 -6.51 -5.26
CA ILE A 371 9.37 -6.61 -6.66
C ILE A 371 8.78 -5.56 -7.63
N LEU A 372 7.93 -4.59 -7.23
CA LEU A 372 7.48 -3.53 -8.16
C LEU A 372 7.37 -2.14 -7.50
N PRO A 373 8.11 -1.11 -7.97
CA PRO A 373 8.22 0.19 -7.29
C PRO A 373 7.09 1.21 -7.62
N SER A 374 5.80 0.83 -7.67
CA SER A 374 4.79 1.69 -8.34
C SER A 374 3.45 1.96 -7.62
N PHE A 375 3.30 1.75 -6.31
CA PHE A 375 1.98 1.75 -5.62
C PHE A 375 1.94 2.57 -4.29
N VAL A 376 2.51 3.77 -4.30
CA VAL A 376 3.57 4.07 -3.31
C VAL A 376 3.59 5.56 -2.89
N ILE A 377 2.46 6.29 -2.79
CA ILE A 377 2.50 7.73 -2.40
C ILE A 377 2.17 7.98 -0.92
N LEU A 378 0.90 7.96 -0.48
CA LEU A 378 0.50 8.36 0.88
C LEU A 378 1.03 7.42 1.98
N ARG A 379 0.77 6.12 1.84
CA ARG A 379 1.34 5.07 2.70
C ARG A 379 2.86 5.14 2.73
N ASN A 380 3.48 5.51 1.63
CA ASN A 380 4.91 5.52 1.51
C ASN A 380 5.53 6.75 2.15
N ALA A 381 4.86 7.91 2.07
CA ALA A 381 5.15 9.08 2.86
C ALA A 381 5.12 8.74 4.36
N VAL A 382 4.04 8.11 4.84
CA VAL A 382 3.89 7.67 6.24
C VAL A 382 4.88 6.55 6.61
N SER A 383 5.13 5.59 5.72
CA SER A 383 6.06 4.48 5.98
C SER A 383 7.52 4.94 5.95
N LYS A 384 7.88 5.91 5.11
CA LYS A 384 9.23 6.49 5.07
C LYS A 384 9.52 7.32 6.31
N THR A 385 8.56 8.10 6.83
CA THR A 385 8.73 8.78 8.13
C THR A 385 8.88 7.76 9.25
N TYR A 386 8.05 6.72 9.25
CA TYR A 386 8.14 5.65 10.25
C TYR A 386 9.45 4.87 10.19
N ASN A 387 9.87 4.43 9.00
CA ASN A 387 11.11 3.67 8.81
C ASN A 387 12.32 4.50 9.27
N ARG A 388 12.33 5.81 8.97
CA ARG A 388 13.35 6.75 9.48
C ARG A 388 13.39 6.77 11.01
N ILE A 389 12.24 6.81 11.69
CA ILE A 389 12.16 6.75 13.16
C ILE A 389 12.68 5.40 13.68
N SER A 390 12.24 4.29 13.07
CA SER A 390 12.70 2.94 13.43
C SER A 390 14.21 2.80 13.29
N ASP A 391 14.78 3.28 12.19
CA ASP A 391 16.21 3.17 11.91
C ASP A 391 17.03 4.06 12.86
N LEU A 392 16.59 5.30 13.10
CA LEU A 392 17.20 6.16 14.13
C LEU A 392 17.16 5.54 15.52
N ARG A 393 16.06 4.87 15.90
CA ARG A 393 15.97 4.15 17.18
C ARG A 393 16.98 3.01 17.27
N LYS A 394 17.14 2.22 16.20
CA LYS A 394 18.14 1.14 16.14
C LYS A 394 19.57 1.68 16.22
N GLU A 395 19.86 2.77 15.49
CA GLU A 395 21.16 3.44 15.52
C GLU A 395 21.47 3.97 16.93
N ILE A 396 20.53 4.67 17.58
CA ILE A 396 20.67 5.15 18.95
C ILE A 396 20.89 3.99 19.93
N GLN A 397 20.16 2.88 19.77
CA GLN A 397 20.37 1.70 20.62
C GLN A 397 21.77 1.11 20.44
N SER A 398 22.29 1.07 19.21
CA SER A 398 23.65 0.63 18.91
C SER A 398 24.69 1.57 19.53
N LEU A 399 24.51 2.89 19.37
CA LEU A 399 25.39 3.91 19.95
C LEU A 399 25.40 3.86 21.48
N LYS A 400 24.25 3.65 22.13
CA LYS A 400 24.17 3.48 23.60
C LYS A 400 24.98 2.29 24.08
N LYS A 401 24.94 1.17 23.36
CA LYS A 401 25.77 -0.01 23.67
C LYS A 401 27.25 0.27 23.48
N GLY A 402 27.62 0.93 22.38
CA GLY A 402 29.01 1.35 22.12
C GLY A 402 29.54 2.30 23.19
N LEU A 403 28.73 3.29 23.59
CA LEU A 403 29.08 4.24 24.64
C LEU A 403 29.29 3.56 25.99
N GLN A 404 28.47 2.55 26.34
CA GLN A 404 28.67 1.79 27.57
C GLN A 404 30.04 1.08 27.59
N VAL A 405 30.42 0.45 26.48
CA VAL A 405 31.73 -0.22 26.35
C VAL A 405 32.88 0.80 26.40
N ALA A 406 32.73 1.96 25.75
CA ALA A 406 33.72 3.03 25.79
C ALA A 406 33.90 3.59 27.21
N LYS A 407 32.81 3.78 27.96
CA LYS A 407 32.86 4.20 29.37
C LYS A 407 33.58 3.20 30.27
N GLU A 408 33.34 1.91 30.07
CA GLU A 408 34.03 0.84 30.79
C GLU A 408 35.54 0.81 30.46
N ALA A 409 35.91 0.99 29.19
CA ALA A 409 37.30 1.08 28.77
C ALA A 409 38.01 2.33 29.31
N SER A 410 37.34 3.48 29.26
CA SER A 410 37.78 4.76 29.84
C SER A 410 38.02 4.64 31.35
N ALA A 411 37.07 4.03 32.09
CA ALA A 411 37.21 3.76 33.52
C ALA A 411 38.37 2.79 33.84
N LYS A 412 38.53 1.73 33.03
CA LYS A 412 39.64 0.77 33.18
C LYS A 412 41.00 1.45 32.96
N ASN A 413 41.14 2.22 31.89
CA ASN A 413 42.38 2.93 31.57
C ASN A 413 42.73 3.97 32.64
N ARG A 414 41.72 4.69 33.18
CA ARG A 414 41.91 5.62 34.30
C ARG A 414 42.43 4.89 35.55
N LYS A 415 41.83 3.75 35.89
CA LYS A 415 42.27 2.94 37.03
C LYS A 415 43.70 2.44 36.87
N GLU A 416 44.08 1.94 35.68
CA GLU A 416 45.45 1.51 35.40
C GLU A 416 46.47 2.66 35.49
N LEU A 417 46.06 3.88 35.11
CA LEU A 417 46.89 5.07 35.25
C LEU A 417 47.06 5.49 36.72
N GLU A 418 45.99 5.47 37.52
CA GLU A 418 46.04 5.76 38.96
C GLU A 418 46.89 4.73 39.71
N GLU A 419 46.72 3.44 39.41
CA GLU A 419 47.55 2.37 39.97
C GLU A 419 49.04 2.62 39.66
N ALA A 420 49.39 2.92 38.39
CA ALA A 420 50.77 3.21 37.99
C ALA A 420 51.33 4.49 38.65
N LYS A 421 50.50 5.51 38.89
CA LYS A 421 50.92 6.74 39.59
C LYS A 421 51.11 6.50 41.09
N SER A 422 50.23 5.74 41.73
CA SER A 422 50.31 5.43 43.17
C SER A 422 51.54 4.57 43.53
N VAL A 423 51.95 3.65 42.65
CA VAL A 423 53.19 2.89 42.79
C VAL A 423 54.41 3.81 42.78
N LEU A 424 54.35 4.94 42.09
CA LEU A 424 55.43 5.93 42.02
C LEU A 424 55.51 6.80 43.29
N GLU A 425 54.36 7.10 43.91
CA GLU A 425 54.23 7.91 45.12
C GLU A 425 54.72 7.17 46.39
N ILE A 426 54.55 5.84 46.45
CA ILE A 426 55.05 4.99 47.55
C ILE A 426 56.59 4.84 47.53
N VAL A 427 57.27 5.26 46.45
CA VAL A 427 58.70 5.03 46.20
C VAL A 427 59.62 6.17 46.69
N GLU A 428 59.10 7.17 47.40
CA GLU A 428 59.93 8.14 48.15
C GLU A 428 60.59 7.49 49.40
N GLY A 429 61.55 6.57 49.21
CA GLY A 429 62.31 6.03 50.35
C GLY A 429 63.39 4.96 50.14
N GLN A 430 63.40 4.15 49.05
CA GLN A 430 64.45 3.12 48.83
C GLN A 430 64.76 2.85 47.34
N PRO A 431 65.97 2.37 46.98
CA PRO A 431 66.42 2.32 45.58
C PRO A 431 66.15 0.96 44.91
N ALA A 432 65.18 0.88 43.98
CA ALA A 432 65.12 -0.10 42.89
C ALA A 432 64.13 0.35 41.77
N PRO A 433 64.09 -0.34 40.62
CA PRO A 433 64.26 0.25 39.29
C PRO A 433 63.16 1.25 38.91
N ALA A 434 63.57 2.44 38.45
CA ALA A 434 62.68 3.49 37.97
C ALA A 434 61.63 2.96 36.98
N GLU A 435 60.34 3.04 37.33
CA GLU A 435 59.30 2.90 36.32
C GLU A 435 59.50 3.98 35.26
N ARG A 436 59.63 3.56 34.01
CA ARG A 436 60.09 4.45 32.94
C ARG A 436 59.03 5.53 32.69
N PRO A 437 59.40 6.84 32.67
CA PRO A 437 58.49 7.94 32.32
C PRO A 437 57.75 7.76 30.98
N GLY A 438 58.24 6.87 30.11
CA GLY A 438 57.58 6.47 28.87
C GLY A 438 56.34 5.57 29.07
N ARG A 439 56.23 4.80 30.15
CA ARG A 439 55.04 3.97 30.45
C ARG A 439 53.87 4.83 30.88
N ILE A 440 54.09 5.79 31.78
CA ILE A 440 53.06 6.75 32.24
C ILE A 440 52.55 7.58 31.07
N ARG A 441 53.44 8.16 30.25
CA ARG A 441 53.03 8.90 29.04
C ARG A 441 52.20 8.08 28.06
N ARG A 442 52.44 6.76 27.94
CA ARG A 442 51.61 5.87 27.13
C ARG A 442 50.22 5.67 27.75
N LEU A 443 50.15 5.44 29.06
CA LEU A 443 48.87 5.29 29.78
C LEU A 443 48.05 6.60 29.74
N GLU A 444 48.68 7.76 29.88
CA GLU A 444 48.03 9.07 29.71
C GLU A 444 47.46 9.25 28.30
N SER A 445 48.21 8.82 27.27
CA SER A 445 47.71 8.79 25.89
C SER A 445 46.54 7.82 25.72
N HIS A 446 46.58 6.63 26.33
CA HIS A 446 45.48 5.66 26.28
C HIS A 446 44.20 6.18 26.97
N VAL A 447 44.34 6.85 28.12
CA VAL A 447 43.22 7.51 28.80
C VAL A 447 42.65 8.61 27.91
N LYS A 448 43.49 9.49 27.38
CA LYS A 448 43.05 10.57 26.50
C LYS A 448 42.30 10.05 25.27
N ASN A 449 42.83 9.03 24.60
CA ASN A 449 42.18 8.44 23.43
C ASN A 449 40.84 7.79 23.78
N ALA A 450 40.73 7.13 24.93
CA ALA A 450 39.48 6.54 25.40
C ALA A 450 38.43 7.61 25.79
N GLU A 451 38.87 8.72 26.39
CA GLU A 451 38.00 9.87 26.70
C GLU A 451 37.56 10.63 25.44
N ASP A 452 38.45 10.76 24.44
CA ASP A 452 38.09 11.32 23.13
C ASP A 452 37.07 10.42 22.40
N GLU A 453 37.25 9.09 22.43
CA GLU A 453 36.28 8.12 21.87
C GLU A 453 34.93 8.19 22.59
N GLU A 454 34.94 8.23 23.94
CA GLU A 454 33.75 8.44 24.76
C GLU A 454 33.01 9.73 24.34
N ARG A 455 33.72 10.87 24.26
CA ARG A 455 33.13 12.16 23.85
C ARG A 455 32.53 12.09 22.46
N THR A 456 33.23 11.50 21.48
CA THR A 456 32.70 11.40 20.10
C THR A 456 31.41 10.57 20.01
N LEU A 457 31.32 9.50 20.82
CA LEU A 457 30.11 8.68 20.90
C LEU A 457 28.96 9.43 21.61
N GLU A 458 29.25 10.23 22.64
CA GLU A 458 28.27 11.09 23.31
C GLU A 458 27.72 12.16 22.36
N GLU A 459 28.58 12.89 21.64
CA GLU A 459 28.18 13.90 20.65
C GLU A 459 27.32 13.29 19.53
N SER A 460 27.70 12.11 19.03
CA SER A 460 26.93 11.38 18.01
C SER A 460 25.56 10.92 18.54
N LEU A 461 25.51 10.45 19.80
CA LEU A 461 24.27 10.05 20.46
C LEU A 461 23.33 11.24 20.66
N GLU A 462 23.85 12.39 21.08
CA GLU A 462 23.10 13.64 21.23
C GLU A 462 22.55 14.11 19.87
N ALA A 463 23.40 14.19 18.84
CA ALA A 463 23.00 14.60 17.50
C ALA A 463 21.88 13.70 16.93
N LYS A 464 22.00 12.38 17.11
CA LYS A 464 20.96 11.42 16.69
C LYS A 464 19.69 11.55 17.54
N GLY A 465 19.81 11.86 18.83
CA GLY A 465 18.68 12.17 19.71
C GLY A 465 17.86 13.36 19.21
N VAL A 466 18.53 14.45 18.81
CA VAL A 466 17.88 15.63 18.22
C VAL A 466 17.17 15.28 16.90
N LEU A 467 17.82 14.48 16.04
CA LEU A 467 17.21 14.01 14.78
C LEU A 467 15.98 13.13 15.01
N LEU A 468 15.99 12.29 16.05
CA LEU A 468 14.85 11.46 16.42
C LEU A 468 13.70 12.30 16.95
N ALA A 469 13.96 13.30 17.80
CA ALA A 469 12.94 14.22 18.31
C ALA A 469 12.27 14.98 17.16
N ARG A 470 13.06 15.51 16.22
CA ARG A 470 12.52 16.17 15.01
C ARG A 470 11.69 15.22 14.16
N ALA A 471 12.15 13.98 13.96
CA ALA A 471 11.40 12.98 13.18
C ALA A 471 10.07 12.61 13.86
N HIS A 472 10.03 12.60 15.20
CA HIS A 472 8.80 12.39 15.96
C HIS A 472 7.78 13.51 15.75
N GLU A 473 8.21 14.78 15.80
CA GLU A 473 7.31 15.91 15.55
C GLU A 473 6.81 15.91 14.09
N GLU A 474 7.71 15.69 13.11
CA GLU A 474 7.33 15.56 11.70
C GLU A 474 6.30 14.44 11.47
N SER A 475 6.41 13.32 12.19
CA SER A 475 5.43 12.22 12.11
C SER A 475 4.11 12.57 12.78
N LYS A 476 4.13 13.31 13.88
CA LYS A 476 2.93 13.75 14.60
C LYS A 476 2.14 14.74 13.73
N ASP A 477 2.81 15.72 13.14
CA ASP A 477 2.21 16.69 12.23
C ASP A 477 1.59 16.02 11.01
N LEU A 478 2.30 15.05 10.42
CA LEU A 478 1.81 14.27 9.29
C LEU A 478 0.52 13.49 9.63
N LEU A 479 0.50 12.80 10.76
CA LEU A 479 -0.69 12.06 11.21
C LEU A 479 -1.83 13.02 11.55
N LYS A 480 -1.55 14.15 12.21
CA LYS A 480 -2.55 15.18 12.53
C LYS A 480 -3.21 15.72 11.27
N LEU A 481 -2.42 16.09 10.27
CA LEU A 481 -2.91 16.56 8.97
C LEU A 481 -3.74 15.48 8.28
N LEU A 482 -3.30 14.22 8.30
CA LEU A 482 -4.01 13.10 7.69
C LEU A 482 -5.40 12.90 8.31
N PHE A 483 -5.48 12.78 9.63
CA PHE A 483 -6.75 12.59 10.33
C PHE A 483 -7.67 13.81 10.19
N LYS A 484 -7.13 15.02 10.25
CA LYS A 484 -7.90 16.24 10.03
C LYS A 484 -8.48 16.28 8.62
N SER A 485 -7.69 15.95 7.59
CA SER A 485 -8.17 15.90 6.21
C SER A 485 -9.30 14.88 6.02
N PHE A 486 -9.23 13.72 6.68
CA PHE A 486 -10.35 12.77 6.70
C PHE A 486 -11.59 13.36 7.36
N VAL A 487 -11.44 14.00 8.53
CA VAL A 487 -12.56 14.63 9.26
C VAL A 487 -13.21 15.70 8.39
N ASP A 488 -12.43 16.60 7.81
CA ASP A 488 -12.93 17.73 7.03
C ASP A 488 -13.78 17.24 5.84
N VAL A 489 -13.25 16.29 5.06
CA VAL A 489 -13.92 15.79 3.84
C VAL A 489 -15.12 14.90 4.16
N LEU A 490 -15.08 14.12 5.25
CA LEU A 490 -16.20 13.29 5.69
C LEU A 490 -17.32 14.11 6.34
N THR A 491 -16.98 15.15 7.12
CA THR A 491 -17.98 15.98 7.82
C THR A 491 -18.86 16.75 6.83
N GLU A 492 -18.29 17.15 5.69
CA GLU A 492 -19.03 17.80 4.60
C GLU A 492 -20.05 16.87 3.91
N ARG A 493 -19.79 15.55 3.91
CA ARG A 493 -20.49 14.57 3.05
C ARG A 493 -21.34 13.55 3.80
N LEU A 494 -21.12 13.38 5.10
CA LEU A 494 -21.89 12.44 5.91
C LEU A 494 -23.30 13.00 6.22
N PRO A 495 -24.35 12.16 6.15
CA PRO A 495 -25.68 12.56 6.59
C PRO A 495 -25.65 13.01 8.07
N PRO A 496 -26.45 14.01 8.46
CA PRO A 496 -26.51 14.45 9.84
C PRO A 496 -27.03 13.31 10.75
N VAL A 497 -26.55 13.29 11.99
CA VAL A 497 -27.10 12.37 13.01
C VAL A 497 -28.54 12.78 13.30
N SER A 498 -29.44 11.81 13.40
CA SER A 498 -30.84 12.08 13.73
C SER A 498 -30.97 12.74 15.10
N VAL A 499 -32.08 13.45 15.31
CA VAL A 499 -32.39 14.12 16.60
C VAL A 499 -32.47 13.09 17.75
N ASP A 500 -32.81 11.85 17.44
CA ASP A 500 -32.91 10.73 18.39
C ASP A 500 -31.55 10.03 18.66
N GLY A 501 -30.46 10.52 18.06
CA GLY A 501 -29.12 9.95 18.23
C GLY A 501 -28.86 8.68 17.41
N GLU A 502 -29.80 8.26 16.56
CA GLU A 502 -29.59 7.12 15.66
C GLU A 502 -28.54 7.47 14.59
N ILE A 503 -27.55 6.59 14.48
CA ILE A 503 -26.46 6.69 13.51
C ILE A 503 -26.97 6.29 12.12
N PRO A 504 -26.78 7.13 11.07
CA PRO A 504 -27.23 6.81 9.72
C PRO A 504 -26.69 5.47 9.22
N ASN A 505 -27.59 4.62 8.70
CA ASN A 505 -27.19 3.37 8.04
C ASN A 505 -26.91 3.64 6.56
N LEU A 506 -25.63 3.87 6.22
CA LEU A 506 -25.20 4.10 4.83
C LEU A 506 -25.46 2.92 3.88
N ARG A 507 -25.84 1.75 4.39
CA ARG A 507 -26.10 0.54 3.58
C ARG A 507 -27.58 0.24 3.36
N SER A 508 -28.51 0.95 3.99
CA SER A 508 -29.95 0.67 3.86
C SER A 508 -30.56 1.10 2.53
N GLY A 509 -29.77 1.69 1.63
CA GLY A 509 -30.26 2.23 0.36
C GLY A 509 -31.12 3.48 0.56
N ASP A 510 -31.20 4.29 -0.49
CA ASP A 510 -32.02 5.49 -0.49
C ASP A 510 -33.48 5.10 -0.78
N GLN A 511 -34.39 5.31 0.18
CA GLN A 511 -35.82 5.00 -0.02
C GLN A 511 -36.48 5.93 -1.05
N ASN A 512 -35.78 6.97 -1.52
CA ASN A 512 -36.33 7.98 -2.43
C ASN A 512 -35.94 7.85 -3.90
N VAL A 513 -35.24 6.78 -4.31
CA VAL A 513 -35.03 6.52 -5.74
C VAL A 513 -36.22 5.74 -6.31
N ASN A 514 -37.31 6.46 -6.54
CA ASN A 514 -38.43 6.00 -7.36
C ASN A 514 -37.97 5.87 -8.83
N PHE A 515 -37.53 4.68 -9.24
CA PHE A 515 -37.72 4.29 -10.64
C PHE A 515 -39.20 3.92 -10.80
N ALA A 516 -39.86 4.66 -11.69
CA ALA A 516 -41.30 4.63 -11.93
C ALA A 516 -41.92 3.24 -11.73
N ALA A 517 -42.72 3.10 -10.67
CA ALA A 517 -43.55 1.94 -10.45
C ALA A 517 -44.55 1.82 -11.61
N GLN A 518 -44.38 0.81 -12.46
CA GLN A 518 -45.51 0.28 -13.21
C GLN A 518 -46.15 -0.84 -12.37
N ASN A 519 -47.28 -0.46 -11.79
CA ASN A 519 -48.39 -1.26 -11.24
C ASN A 519 -48.13 -2.75 -11.00
N SER A 520 -47.98 -3.10 -9.72
CA SER A 520 -48.25 -4.46 -9.23
C SER A 520 -49.75 -4.58 -8.99
N GLU A 521 -50.47 -5.28 -9.86
CA GLU A 521 -51.73 -5.90 -9.45
C GLU A 521 -51.43 -7.19 -8.67
N ALA A 522 -52.18 -7.36 -7.59
CA ALA A 522 -51.98 -8.37 -6.56
C ALA A 522 -52.24 -9.79 -7.09
N ALA A 523 -51.28 -10.70 -6.90
CA ALA A 523 -51.48 -12.12 -7.10
C ALA A 523 -52.18 -12.71 -5.86
N THR A 524 -53.48 -12.92 -5.96
CA THR A 524 -54.23 -13.87 -5.12
C THR A 524 -53.85 -15.30 -5.52
N MET A 525 -53.52 -16.11 -4.52
CA MET A 525 -53.25 -17.54 -4.63
C MET A 525 -54.45 -18.30 -5.20
N GLU A 526 -54.23 -19.18 -6.17
CA GLU A 526 -55.01 -20.41 -6.32
C GLU A 526 -54.08 -21.59 -6.61
N ILE A 527 -54.41 -22.71 -5.95
CA ILE A 527 -53.75 -24.01 -5.97
C ILE A 527 -54.57 -24.89 -6.93
N ASP A 528 -53.94 -25.65 -7.83
CA ASP A 528 -54.19 -27.10 -8.00
C ASP A 528 -53.47 -27.77 -9.20
N ASN A 529 -52.78 -28.86 -8.86
CA ASN A 529 -52.66 -30.20 -9.46
C ASN A 529 -52.22 -30.48 -10.92
N GLU A 530 -51.09 -31.20 -10.98
CA GLU A 530 -50.73 -32.41 -11.75
C GLU A 530 -51.36 -32.66 -13.14
N ASN A 531 -50.52 -32.69 -14.19
CA ASN A 531 -50.19 -33.91 -14.98
C ASN A 531 -49.31 -33.63 -16.22
N GLY A 532 -48.30 -34.49 -16.43
CA GLY A 532 -47.98 -35.09 -17.75
C GLY A 532 -47.12 -34.35 -18.80
N ALA A 533 -45.84 -34.73 -18.84
CA ALA A 533 -44.99 -35.03 -20.01
C ALA A 533 -44.59 -33.97 -21.09
N ASP A 534 -43.28 -34.04 -21.37
CA ASP A 534 -42.53 -33.75 -22.62
C ASP A 534 -42.11 -32.33 -23.04
N ASN A 535 -40.79 -32.12 -22.87
CA ASN A 535 -39.82 -31.54 -23.82
C ASN A 535 -40.14 -30.20 -24.51
N ASN A 536 -39.51 -29.13 -24.01
CA ASN A 536 -38.51 -28.37 -24.78
C ASN A 536 -37.73 -27.43 -23.86
N SER A 537 -36.41 -27.55 -23.91
CA SER A 537 -35.44 -26.73 -23.21
C SER A 537 -35.31 -25.35 -23.84
N GLU A 538 -35.86 -24.33 -23.18
CA GLU A 538 -35.47 -22.93 -23.34
C GLU A 538 -34.58 -22.50 -22.16
N PRO A 539 -33.57 -21.66 -22.39
CA PRO A 539 -32.59 -21.32 -21.37
C PRO A 539 -33.22 -20.39 -20.33
N ASN A 540 -33.23 -20.83 -19.08
CA ASN A 540 -33.60 -20.05 -17.90
C ASN A 540 -32.99 -18.63 -17.97
N GLU A 541 -33.84 -17.64 -18.15
CA GLU A 541 -33.61 -16.25 -17.79
C GLU A 541 -33.23 -16.19 -16.30
N ARG A 542 -31.93 -16.24 -16.01
CA ARG A 542 -31.41 -15.94 -14.68
C ARG A 542 -31.62 -14.45 -14.41
N ASN A 543 -32.67 -14.15 -13.65
CA ASN A 543 -32.77 -13.03 -12.69
C ASN A 543 -31.91 -11.79 -13.02
N THR A 544 -32.27 -11.06 -14.07
CA THR A 544 -31.85 -9.68 -14.31
C THR A 544 -32.59 -8.76 -13.33
N LYS A 545 -32.13 -8.69 -12.07
CA LYS A 545 -32.61 -7.70 -11.08
C LYS A 545 -31.70 -7.55 -9.84
N ASN A 546 -30.38 -7.48 -10.03
CA ASN A 546 -29.48 -7.00 -8.97
C ASN A 546 -29.24 -5.50 -9.12
N ALA A 547 -30.26 -4.69 -8.82
CA ALA A 547 -30.06 -3.25 -8.69
C ALA A 547 -29.13 -2.99 -7.50
N TYR A 548 -28.00 -2.34 -7.74
CA TYR A 548 -27.14 -1.86 -6.67
C TYR A 548 -27.81 -0.64 -6.01
N ASN A 549 -28.38 -0.85 -4.83
CA ASN A 549 -29.30 0.11 -4.19
C ASN A 549 -28.61 1.22 -3.37
N VAL A 550 -27.28 1.28 -3.36
CA VAL A 550 -26.53 2.29 -2.60
C VAL A 550 -26.18 3.44 -3.55
N GLY A 551 -26.57 4.66 -3.16
CA GLY A 551 -26.25 5.87 -3.89
C GLY A 551 -24.74 6.17 -3.93
N GLU A 552 -24.37 7.10 -4.80
CA GLU A 552 -22.97 7.45 -5.02
C GLU A 552 -22.31 8.03 -3.76
N LEU A 553 -23.01 8.95 -3.09
CA LEU A 553 -22.53 9.63 -1.90
C LEU A 553 -22.36 8.68 -0.71
N GLU A 554 -23.31 7.75 -0.52
CA GLU A 554 -23.23 6.74 0.53
C GLU A 554 -22.07 5.78 0.27
N GLN A 555 -21.90 5.34 -0.98
CA GLN A 555 -20.79 4.47 -1.34
C GLN A 555 -19.43 5.19 -1.21
N TRP A 556 -19.39 6.49 -1.52
CA TRP A 556 -18.25 7.35 -1.24
C TRP A 556 -17.92 7.41 0.26
N CYS A 557 -18.92 7.63 1.11
CA CYS A 557 -18.74 7.65 2.56
C CYS A 557 -18.25 6.30 3.08
N LEU A 558 -18.83 5.19 2.60
CA LEU A 558 -18.42 3.83 2.96
C LEU A 558 -16.97 3.53 2.59
N CYS A 559 -16.53 3.91 1.38
CA CYS A 559 -15.15 3.76 0.94
C CYS A 559 -14.20 4.58 1.81
N THR A 560 -14.48 5.88 2.00
CA THR A 560 -13.61 6.80 2.75
C THR A 560 -13.51 6.42 4.23
N LEU A 561 -14.61 6.03 4.88
CA LEU A 561 -14.60 5.47 6.24
C LEU A 561 -13.81 4.15 6.31
N GLY A 562 -13.90 3.33 5.26
CA GLY A 562 -13.12 2.10 5.12
C GLY A 562 -11.61 2.37 5.04
N TYR A 563 -11.18 3.39 4.27
CA TYR A 563 -9.78 3.81 4.24
C TYR A 563 -9.32 4.36 5.58
N LEU A 564 -10.09 5.24 6.23
CA LEU A 564 -9.78 5.76 7.57
C LEU A 564 -9.56 4.62 8.58
N LYS A 565 -10.44 3.61 8.58
CA LYS A 565 -10.32 2.41 9.42
C LYS A 565 -9.06 1.60 9.09
N SER A 566 -8.74 1.43 7.80
CA SER A 566 -7.54 0.71 7.36
C SER A 566 -6.25 1.43 7.76
N PHE A 567 -6.15 2.74 7.55
CA PHE A 567 -5.01 3.56 7.98
C PHE A 567 -4.80 3.49 9.50
N SER A 568 -5.89 3.66 10.25
CA SER A 568 -5.87 3.58 11.71
C SER A 568 -5.38 2.21 12.21
N ARG A 569 -5.70 1.14 11.47
CA ARG A 569 -5.28 -0.23 11.79
C ARG A 569 -3.81 -0.49 11.43
N GLN A 570 -3.37 -0.05 10.24
CA GLN A 570 -2.03 -0.32 9.74
C GLN A 570 -0.95 0.42 10.53
N TYR A 571 -1.24 1.63 10.99
CA TYR A 571 -0.32 2.49 11.74
C TYR A 571 -0.67 2.57 13.23
N ALA A 572 -1.33 1.53 13.75
CA ALA A 572 -1.85 1.54 15.11
C ALA A 572 -0.74 1.78 16.15
N SER A 573 0.42 1.13 16.02
CA SER A 573 1.55 1.30 16.96
C SER A 573 2.03 2.74 17.07
N GLU A 574 2.05 3.47 15.95
CA GLU A 574 2.53 4.84 15.85
C GLU A 574 1.46 5.82 16.35
N ILE A 575 0.21 5.56 16.00
CA ILE A 575 -0.93 6.36 16.46
C ILE A 575 -1.09 6.21 17.98
N TRP A 576 -0.92 5.01 18.54
CA TRP A 576 -0.91 4.80 19.99
C TRP A 576 0.18 5.59 20.71
N SER A 577 1.35 5.72 20.08
CA SER A 577 2.44 6.55 20.62
C SER A 577 2.12 8.05 20.62
N ASN A 578 1.14 8.48 19.81
CA ASN A 578 0.71 9.87 19.65
C ASN A 578 -0.80 10.03 19.89
N ILE A 579 -1.39 9.23 20.79
CA ILE A 579 -2.86 9.16 20.92
C ILE A 579 -3.48 10.50 21.31
N ALA A 580 -2.76 11.32 22.08
CA ALA A 580 -3.19 12.67 22.45
C ALA A 580 -3.44 13.56 21.23
N MET A 581 -2.66 13.42 20.15
CA MET A 581 -2.89 14.14 18.90
C MET A 581 -4.23 13.72 18.26
N LEU A 582 -4.58 12.44 18.32
CA LEU A 582 -5.85 11.97 17.78
C LEU A 582 -7.02 12.49 18.60
N ASP A 583 -6.86 12.55 19.93
CA ASP A 583 -7.85 13.15 20.82
C ASP A 583 -8.02 14.64 20.51
N GLU A 584 -6.94 15.40 20.24
CA GLU A 584 -6.99 16.79 19.78
C GLU A 584 -7.76 16.95 18.44
N VAL A 585 -7.54 16.06 17.48
CA VAL A 585 -8.24 16.11 16.18
C VAL A 585 -9.72 15.76 16.31
N PHE A 586 -10.08 14.91 17.27
CA PHE A 586 -11.46 14.49 17.51
C PHE A 586 -12.16 15.27 18.63
N VAL A 587 -11.61 16.40 19.07
CA VAL A 587 -12.29 17.34 19.98
C VAL A 587 -13.49 17.98 19.26
N GLY A 588 -14.64 18.03 19.96
CA GLY A 588 -15.87 18.65 19.47
C GLY A 588 -16.85 17.67 18.82
N ASP A 589 -17.79 18.21 18.04
CA ASP A 589 -18.89 17.49 17.39
C ASP A 589 -18.45 16.72 16.14
N VAL A 590 -17.39 15.90 16.25
CA VAL A 590 -16.97 15.00 15.18
C VAL A 590 -17.99 13.88 15.02
N HIS A 591 -18.43 13.66 13.77
CA HIS A 591 -19.47 12.69 13.45
C HIS A 591 -19.16 11.27 14.01
N PRO A 592 -20.11 10.60 14.69
CA PRO A 592 -19.88 9.31 15.35
C PRO A 592 -19.30 8.21 14.45
N LEU A 593 -19.72 8.15 13.17
CA LEU A 593 -19.16 7.20 12.20
C LEU A 593 -17.65 7.37 11.97
N ILE A 594 -17.14 8.60 11.96
CA ILE A 594 -15.72 8.89 11.78
C ILE A 594 -14.94 8.35 12.98
N ARG A 595 -15.41 8.69 14.19
CA ARG A 595 -14.82 8.23 15.45
C ARG A 595 -14.84 6.70 15.54
N LYS A 596 -15.98 6.08 15.23
CA LYS A 596 -16.15 4.62 15.19
C LYS A 596 -15.20 3.95 14.19
N ALA A 597 -15.02 4.51 12.99
CA ALA A 597 -14.12 3.96 11.99
C ALA A 597 -12.65 4.01 12.46
N ALA A 598 -12.18 5.17 12.93
CA ALA A 598 -10.81 5.34 13.41
C ALA A 598 -10.52 4.45 14.64
N PHE A 599 -11.39 4.48 15.66
CA PHE A 599 -11.20 3.72 16.89
C PHE A 599 -11.37 2.21 16.68
N SER A 600 -12.26 1.78 15.77
CA SER A 600 -12.33 0.37 15.37
C SER A 600 -11.04 -0.09 14.70
N GLY A 601 -10.38 0.75 13.90
CA GLY A 601 -9.06 0.46 13.34
C GLY A 601 -7.99 0.30 14.42
N LEU A 602 -7.98 1.20 15.41
CA LEU A 602 -7.04 1.20 16.54
C LEU A 602 -7.31 0.14 17.60
N ARG A 603 -8.47 -0.53 17.53
CA ARG A 603 -9.01 -1.41 18.59
C ARG A 603 -9.15 -0.67 19.94
N ARG A 604 -9.47 0.62 19.90
CA ARG A 604 -9.81 1.41 21.08
C ARG A 604 -11.30 1.19 21.38
N PHE A 605 -11.62 0.76 22.59
CA PHE A 605 -13.01 0.61 23.02
C PHE A 605 -13.65 2.00 23.16
N THR A 606 -14.74 2.23 22.42
CA THR A 606 -15.64 3.35 22.66
C THR A 606 -16.53 2.99 23.84
N ASN A 607 -16.40 3.67 24.98
CA ASN A 607 -17.41 3.64 26.03
C ASN A 607 -18.66 4.43 25.56
N GLU A 608 -19.33 3.92 24.52
CA GLU A 608 -20.70 4.35 24.21
C GLU A 608 -21.62 3.36 24.94
N GLY A 609 -21.86 3.66 26.21
CA GLY A 609 -22.64 2.82 27.13
C GLY A 609 -22.73 3.33 28.57
N SER A 610 -22.18 4.51 28.87
CA SER A 610 -22.38 5.16 30.17
C SER A 610 -22.68 6.64 29.94
N HIS A 611 -23.94 6.94 29.62
CA HIS A 611 -24.51 8.22 30.05
C HIS A 611 -24.96 8.06 31.51
N PRO A 612 -24.76 9.06 32.40
CA PRO A 612 -25.53 9.15 33.64
C PRO A 612 -27.02 9.31 33.36
#